data_AF-A0A5S4H8B4-F1
#
_entry.id   AF-A0A5S4H8B4-F1
#
_cell.length_a   1.000
_cell.length_b   1.000
_cell.length_c   1.000
_cell.angle_alpha   90.00
_cell.angle_beta   90.00
_cell.angle_gamma   90.00
#
_symmetry.space_group_name_H-M   'P 1'
#
loop_
_entity.id
_entity.type
_entity.pdbx_description
1 polymer ?
#
loop_
_entity_poly.entity_id
_entity_poly.type
_entity_poly.pdbx_seq_one_letter_code
_entity_poly.pdbx_strand_id
1 'polypeptide(L)'
;MAVLETRLNESLDVLRDTYAPALGSGGGWYHELARPEPGTTATALGLLAFTEAGRPFEHFDAGLAFLAARQTRSRDALRDGGWATKTSLGMPVVEATGWIARFLARARCDLREDAPDTRRAYRWLLRNQNPDGGWGSLRGCPSRVWLTCLALRALSQLNPYDPAVDRGVEWLTADRTAHRPGWGPTPDSPPTVTHTAFALVTLAEARPELRTERLLDAYDWLLEHLDPDDDHTWIETYDVSPHGFGAGPAEHGADSDPVWRLALWHYGLPIALTALLKDPRGPHGPVVARAFRTLARSEFADPRRNGHPGGGRTSLWTLWWRLETLIALRRVPLAGAADLLHWLPDATVVQRSHARERALAELLPRRRLVDPVGLARRHWAAFLLSLVCAASALGVTAGLWGWKDFWLSVILPVVLTGVDESVKRRRTPRGPPPAPP
;
A
#
# COMPACT_ATOMS: atom_id res chain seq x y z
N MET A 1 3.75 -13.48 -3.89
CA MET A 1 4.97 -13.34 -3.06
C MET A 1 6.21 -13.00 -3.87
N ALA A 2 6.62 -13.78 -4.88
CA ALA A 2 7.81 -13.46 -5.68
C ALA A 2 7.81 -12.04 -6.28
N VAL A 3 6.73 -11.65 -6.99
CA VAL A 3 6.59 -10.29 -7.56
C VAL A 3 6.69 -9.19 -6.48
N LEU A 4 6.13 -9.43 -5.30
CA LEU A 4 6.17 -8.47 -4.19
C LEU A 4 7.60 -8.27 -3.69
N GLU A 5 8.34 -9.34 -3.46
CA GLU A 5 9.74 -9.27 -3.02
C GLU A 5 10.62 -8.61 -4.10
N THR A 6 10.40 -8.92 -5.38
CA THR A 6 11.10 -8.25 -6.48
C THR A 6 10.87 -6.74 -6.46
N ARG A 7 9.61 -6.27 -6.40
CA ARG A 7 9.31 -4.84 -6.37
C ARG A 7 9.80 -4.14 -5.10
N LEU A 8 9.81 -4.83 -3.96
CA LEU A 8 10.36 -4.31 -2.72
C LEU A 8 11.88 -4.13 -2.84
N ASN A 9 12.60 -5.14 -3.32
CA ASN A 9 14.05 -5.08 -3.49
C ASN A 9 14.44 -3.99 -4.50
N GLU A 10 13.78 -3.90 -5.66
CA GLU A 10 14.01 -2.81 -6.63
C GLU A 10 13.86 -1.43 -5.99
N SER A 11 12.83 -1.24 -5.17
CA SER A 11 12.58 0.04 -4.50
C SER A 11 13.66 0.37 -3.45
N LEU A 12 14.20 -0.65 -2.77
CA LEU A 12 15.31 -0.50 -1.82
C LEU A 12 16.65 -0.28 -2.54
N ASP A 13 16.85 -0.90 -3.70
CA ASP A 13 18.05 -0.73 -4.50
C ASP A 13 18.12 0.71 -5.03
N VAL A 14 17.01 1.30 -5.44
CA VAL A 14 16.93 2.75 -5.74
C VAL A 14 17.41 3.59 -4.56
N LEU A 15 16.96 3.30 -3.32
CA LEU A 15 17.44 4.04 -2.15
C LEU A 15 18.93 3.83 -1.95
N ARG A 16 19.42 2.58 -1.99
CA ARG A 16 20.84 2.28 -1.81
C ARG A 16 21.68 3.02 -2.84
N ASP A 17 21.29 2.96 -4.11
CA ASP A 17 22.03 3.58 -5.20
C ASP A 17 22.03 5.09 -5.06
N THR A 18 20.92 5.71 -4.64
CA THR A 18 20.80 7.18 -4.54
C THR A 18 21.35 7.79 -3.25
N TYR A 19 21.88 6.99 -2.34
CA TYR A 19 22.53 7.50 -1.12
C TYR A 19 23.66 8.48 -1.47
N ALA A 20 23.70 9.59 -0.74
CA ALA A 20 24.71 10.63 -0.90
C ALA A 20 25.50 10.84 0.40
N PRO A 21 26.83 10.65 0.39
CA PRO A 21 27.67 10.98 1.54
C PRO A 21 27.72 12.50 1.75
N ALA A 22 27.66 12.94 3.01
CA ALA A 22 27.89 14.32 3.41
C ALA A 22 29.27 14.43 4.08
N LEU A 23 30.24 15.01 3.36
CA LEU A 23 31.62 15.16 3.83
C LEU A 23 31.67 15.68 5.29
N GLY A 24 32.27 14.89 6.17
CA GLY A 24 32.49 15.24 7.59
C GLY A 24 31.25 15.23 8.50
N SER A 25 30.05 14.89 8.01
CA SER A 25 28.80 14.95 8.81
C SER A 25 27.81 13.81 8.56
N GLY A 26 28.28 12.69 8.00
CA GLY A 26 27.48 11.49 7.75
C GLY A 26 27.02 11.38 6.30
N GLY A 27 25.73 11.15 6.06
CA GLY A 27 25.13 11.16 4.73
C GLY A 27 23.65 10.79 4.73
N GLY A 28 23.02 10.71 3.56
CA GLY A 28 21.62 10.34 3.45
C GLY A 28 20.99 10.69 2.11
N TRP A 29 19.73 11.09 2.14
CA TRP A 29 18.95 11.42 0.95
C TRP A 29 18.32 12.80 1.04
N TYR A 30 17.98 13.37 -0.11
CA TYR A 30 17.07 14.50 -0.22
C TYR A 30 15.74 14.03 -0.84
N HIS A 31 14.67 14.84 -0.74
CA HIS A 31 13.38 14.43 -1.29
C HIS A 31 13.42 14.28 -2.81
N GLU A 32 14.25 15.06 -3.51
CA GLU A 32 14.67 14.75 -4.88
C GLU A 32 15.89 13.83 -4.80
N LEU A 33 15.72 12.52 -5.06
CA LEU A 33 16.77 11.52 -4.83
C LEU A 33 18.05 11.73 -5.66
N ALA A 34 17.97 12.51 -6.74
CA ALA A 34 19.13 12.86 -7.56
C ALA A 34 20.00 13.96 -6.92
N ARG A 35 19.52 14.69 -5.91
CA ARG A 35 20.30 15.76 -5.28
C ARG A 35 21.33 15.21 -4.29
N PRO A 36 22.59 15.66 -4.35
CA PRO A 36 23.66 15.14 -3.51
C PRO A 36 23.62 15.63 -2.07
N GLU A 37 22.85 16.68 -1.76
CA GLU A 37 22.82 17.26 -0.43
C GLU A 37 21.69 16.68 0.44
N PRO A 38 21.98 15.81 1.41
CA PRO A 38 20.96 15.16 2.21
C PRO A 38 20.13 16.12 3.06
N GLY A 39 18.88 15.73 3.32
CA GLY A 39 17.94 16.35 4.24
C GLY A 39 17.54 15.39 5.35
N THR A 40 17.15 15.92 6.51
CA THR A 40 16.84 15.16 7.73
C THR A 40 15.65 14.22 7.55
N THR A 41 14.51 14.74 7.11
CA THR A 41 13.29 13.95 6.88
C THR A 41 13.54 12.81 5.89
N ALA A 42 14.17 13.15 4.76
CA ALA A 42 14.46 12.19 3.72
C ALA A 42 15.43 11.09 4.17
N THR A 43 16.43 11.46 4.97
CA THR A 43 17.36 10.51 5.56
C THR A 43 16.68 9.54 6.52
N ALA A 44 15.82 10.05 7.41
CA ALA A 44 15.07 9.19 8.32
C ALA A 44 14.12 8.22 7.61
N LEU A 45 13.45 8.66 6.55
CA LEU A 45 12.58 7.78 5.74
C LEU A 45 13.36 6.67 5.03
N GLY A 46 14.52 6.99 4.45
CA GLY A 46 15.39 5.99 3.83
C GLY A 46 15.85 4.93 4.84
N LEU A 47 16.34 5.34 6.00
CA LEU A 47 16.75 4.43 7.07
C LEU A 47 15.57 3.62 7.62
N LEU A 48 14.40 4.25 7.77
CA LEU A 48 13.18 3.59 8.20
C LEU A 48 12.75 2.51 7.20
N ALA A 49 12.90 2.74 5.89
CA ALA A 49 12.55 1.75 4.88
C ALA A 49 13.38 0.46 5.03
N PHE A 50 14.69 0.58 5.20
CA PHE A 50 15.57 -0.58 5.45
C PHE A 50 15.23 -1.28 6.77
N THR A 51 14.98 -0.49 7.82
CA THR A 51 14.57 -1.00 9.15
C THR A 51 13.28 -1.83 9.05
N GLU A 52 12.24 -1.28 8.43
CA GLU A 52 10.94 -1.95 8.29
C GLU A 52 11.00 -3.14 7.31
N ALA A 53 11.83 -3.08 6.28
CA ALA A 53 12.04 -4.21 5.38
C ALA A 53 12.84 -5.36 6.04
N GLY A 54 13.50 -5.11 7.17
CA GLY A 54 14.42 -6.05 7.80
C GLY A 54 15.62 -6.33 6.89
N ARG A 55 16.17 -5.27 6.28
CA ARG A 55 17.32 -5.34 5.38
C ARG A 55 18.46 -4.50 5.96
N PRO A 56 19.71 -4.99 5.97
CA PRO A 56 20.85 -4.19 6.38
C PRO A 56 21.09 -3.05 5.39
N PHE A 57 21.67 -1.97 5.88
CA PHE A 57 22.10 -0.84 5.07
C PHE A 57 23.50 -0.39 5.50
N GLU A 58 24.40 -0.28 4.53
CA GLU A 58 25.84 -0.10 4.71
C GLU A 58 26.18 1.24 5.36
N HIS A 59 25.34 2.26 5.13
CA HIS A 59 25.54 3.62 5.64
C HIS A 59 24.54 4.00 6.75
N PHE A 60 23.99 3.02 7.45
CA PHE A 60 23.01 3.25 8.50
C PHE A 60 23.54 4.20 9.59
N ASP A 61 24.74 3.92 10.11
CA ASP A 61 25.35 4.73 11.18
C ASP A 61 25.71 6.14 10.70
N ALA A 62 26.13 6.29 9.44
CA ALA A 62 26.40 7.61 8.84
C ALA A 62 25.12 8.45 8.71
N GLY A 63 24.00 7.82 8.34
CA GLY A 63 22.69 8.46 8.32
C GLY A 63 22.21 8.84 9.74
N LEU A 64 22.44 7.97 10.72
CA LEU A 64 22.07 8.22 12.11
C LEU A 64 22.87 9.40 12.70
N ALA A 65 24.19 9.42 12.47
CA ALA A 65 25.08 10.51 12.87
C ALA A 65 24.66 11.85 12.22
N PHE A 66 24.25 11.82 10.95
CA PHE A 66 23.73 12.98 10.25
C PHE A 66 22.47 13.56 10.92
N LEU A 67 21.55 12.71 11.36
CA LEU A 67 20.35 13.11 12.10
C LEU A 67 20.70 13.66 13.49
N ALA A 68 21.66 13.03 14.18
CA ALA A 68 22.09 13.43 15.52
C ALA A 68 22.74 14.81 15.51
N ALA A 69 23.59 15.07 14.50
CA ALA A 69 24.22 16.37 14.29
C ALA A 69 23.21 17.50 14.03
N ARG A 70 22.01 17.18 13.52
CA ARG A 70 20.96 18.15 13.16
C ARG A 70 19.82 18.24 14.16
N GLN A 71 19.88 17.52 15.27
CA GLN A 71 18.89 17.68 16.33
C GLN A 71 19.10 19.03 17.03
N THR A 72 18.08 19.89 16.96
CA THR A 72 18.18 21.26 17.50
C THR A 72 18.47 21.26 18.98
N ARG A 73 19.48 22.02 19.41
CA ARG A 73 19.79 22.33 20.81
C ARG A 73 19.41 23.77 21.08
N SER A 74 18.46 24.00 21.97
CA SER A 74 17.94 25.34 22.27
C SER A 74 17.58 25.48 23.75
N ARG A 75 17.67 26.71 24.28
CA ARG A 75 17.10 27.04 25.60
C ARG A 75 15.57 27.18 25.54
N ASP A 76 15.03 27.48 24.36
CA ASP A 76 13.59 27.51 24.13
C ASP A 76 13.06 26.07 24.05
N ALA A 77 12.22 25.72 25.03
CA ALA A 77 11.60 24.42 25.17
C ALA A 77 10.73 24.01 23.96
N LEU A 78 10.20 24.98 23.20
CA LEU A 78 9.42 24.74 21.97
C LEU A 78 10.29 24.44 20.76
N ARG A 79 11.60 24.71 20.83
CA ARG A 79 12.57 24.44 19.76
C ARG A 79 13.51 23.28 20.09
N ASP A 80 13.77 23.04 21.38
CA ASP A 80 14.73 22.02 21.79
C ASP A 80 14.26 20.59 21.44
N GLY A 81 15.11 19.84 20.75
CA GLY A 81 14.90 18.41 20.49
C GLY A 81 14.25 18.05 19.16
N GLY A 82 13.70 19.02 18.43
CA GLY A 82 13.11 18.80 17.11
C GLY A 82 14.11 18.95 15.95
N TRP A 83 13.62 18.78 14.72
CA TRP A 83 14.40 18.96 13.49
C TRP A 83 13.74 19.92 12.52
N ALA A 84 14.58 20.72 11.88
CA ALA A 84 14.20 21.59 10.78
C ALA A 84 14.26 20.84 9.43
N THR A 85 13.48 21.32 8.47
CA THR A 85 13.67 21.04 7.05
C THR A 85 14.53 22.15 6.44
N LYS A 86 15.03 21.96 5.20
CA LYS A 86 15.73 23.04 4.48
C LYS A 86 14.82 24.25 4.24
N THR A 87 13.52 24.01 4.11
CA THR A 87 12.50 25.03 3.84
C THR A 87 11.90 25.62 5.11
N SER A 88 12.37 25.25 6.32
CA SER A 88 11.92 25.82 7.59
C SER A 88 12.92 26.82 8.22
N LEU A 89 13.94 27.28 7.47
CA LEU A 89 15.05 28.17 7.88
C LEU A 89 15.54 27.89 9.31
N GLY A 90 15.76 26.61 9.63
CA GLY A 90 16.30 26.18 10.92
C GLY A 90 15.27 26.05 12.05
N MET A 91 13.99 26.40 11.82
CA MET A 91 12.91 26.15 12.78
C MET A 91 12.53 24.66 12.77
N PRO A 92 12.54 23.98 13.92
CA PRO A 92 12.02 22.63 14.02
C PRO A 92 10.53 22.57 13.74
N VAL A 93 10.08 21.64 12.90
CA VAL A 93 8.67 21.51 12.51
C VAL A 93 8.13 20.11 12.79
N VAL A 94 6.81 19.99 12.93
CA VAL A 94 6.12 18.72 13.23
C VAL A 94 6.36 17.68 12.14
N GLU A 95 6.40 18.10 10.87
CA GLU A 95 6.63 17.19 9.75
C GLU A 95 7.96 16.43 9.88
N ALA A 96 9.09 17.15 9.99
CA ALA A 96 10.41 16.54 10.13
C ALA A 96 10.54 15.79 11.45
N THR A 97 10.11 16.41 12.56
CA THR A 97 10.27 15.81 13.89
C THR A 97 9.43 14.55 14.04
N GLY A 98 8.20 14.51 13.52
CA GLY A 98 7.34 13.33 13.53
C GLY A 98 7.93 12.15 12.76
N TRP A 99 8.40 12.39 11.53
CA TRP A 99 9.06 11.33 10.74
C TRP A 99 10.31 10.78 11.39
N ILE A 100 11.19 11.66 11.89
CA ILE A 100 12.45 11.26 12.52
C ILE A 100 12.18 10.55 13.84
N ALA A 101 11.28 11.07 14.68
CA ALA A 101 10.94 10.44 15.95
C ALA A 101 10.27 9.06 15.75
N ARG A 102 9.41 8.91 14.74
CA ARG A 102 8.88 7.60 14.33
C ARG A 102 10.01 6.67 13.92
N PHE A 103 10.94 7.11 13.08
CA PHE A 103 12.10 6.31 12.68
C PHE A 103 12.91 5.83 13.90
N LEU A 104 13.29 6.75 14.78
CA LEU A 104 14.10 6.44 15.96
C LEU A 104 13.42 5.40 16.87
N ALA A 105 12.11 5.52 17.06
CA ALA A 105 11.34 4.55 17.84
C ALA A 105 11.32 3.16 17.17
N ARG A 106 11.05 3.11 15.86
CA ARG A 106 10.95 1.85 15.10
C ARG A 106 12.30 1.13 14.96
N ALA A 107 13.39 1.88 14.85
CA ALA A 107 14.75 1.36 14.80
C ALA A 107 15.37 1.08 16.18
N ARG A 108 14.61 1.28 17.28
CA ARG A 108 15.08 1.09 18.67
C ARG A 108 16.36 1.86 18.97
N CYS A 109 16.45 3.08 18.43
CA CYS A 109 17.58 3.98 18.62
C CYS A 109 17.72 4.47 20.07
N ASP A 110 16.70 4.26 20.92
CA ASP A 110 16.77 4.50 22.37
C ASP A 110 17.83 3.64 23.07
N LEU A 111 18.24 2.53 22.45
CA LEU A 111 19.26 1.61 22.96
C LEU A 111 20.67 1.93 22.46
N ARG A 112 20.85 3.05 21.73
CA ARG A 112 22.11 3.43 21.09
C ARG A 112 22.64 4.75 21.63
N GLU A 113 23.93 4.81 21.92
CA GLU A 113 24.59 6.03 22.44
C GLU A 113 24.89 7.06 21.34
N ASP A 114 25.05 6.61 20.10
CA ASP A 114 25.37 7.42 18.92
C ASP A 114 24.11 7.94 18.18
N ALA A 115 22.92 7.59 18.68
CA ALA A 115 21.65 8.02 18.13
C ALA A 115 21.25 9.43 18.60
N PRO A 116 20.37 10.12 17.85
CA PRO A 116 19.71 11.30 18.38
C PRO A 116 18.88 11.00 19.64
N ASP A 117 18.74 12.01 20.49
CA ASP A 117 18.00 11.85 21.75
C ASP A 117 16.49 11.73 21.47
N THR A 118 16.01 10.50 21.55
CA THR A 118 14.60 10.14 21.33
C THR A 118 13.68 10.76 22.39
N ARG A 119 14.15 10.98 23.62
CA ARG A 119 13.36 11.61 24.70
C ARG A 119 13.16 13.09 24.42
N ARG A 120 14.15 13.77 23.86
CA ARG A 120 14.04 15.18 23.43
C ARG A 120 13.06 15.33 22.27
N ALA A 121 13.09 14.42 21.29
CA ALA A 121 12.12 14.39 20.20
C ALA A 121 10.67 14.20 20.71
N TYR A 122 10.47 13.23 21.61
CA TYR A 122 9.19 12.98 22.28
C TYR A 122 8.67 14.23 23.00
N ARG A 123 9.48 14.84 23.88
CA ARG A 123 9.11 16.07 24.60
C ARG A 123 8.79 17.23 23.66
N TRP A 124 9.52 17.36 22.55
CA TRP A 124 9.26 18.39 21.55
C TRP A 124 7.85 18.24 20.95
N LEU A 125 7.44 17.02 20.58
CA LEU A 125 6.11 16.74 20.03
C LEU A 125 5.00 17.05 21.04
N LEU A 126 5.18 16.67 22.32
CA LEU A 126 4.21 16.98 23.38
C LEU A 126 4.03 18.48 23.56
N ARG A 127 5.14 19.22 23.62
CA ARG A 127 5.13 20.68 23.80
C ARG A 127 4.56 21.43 22.62
N ASN A 128 4.60 20.84 21.42
CA ASN A 128 4.07 21.44 20.20
C ASN A 128 2.63 21.01 19.83
N GLN A 129 1.95 20.24 20.70
CA GLN A 129 0.52 19.99 20.53
C GLN A 129 -0.29 21.25 20.83
N ASN A 130 -1.30 21.53 20.02
CA ASN A 130 -2.20 22.64 20.20
C ASN A 130 -3.24 22.36 21.31
N PRO A 131 -3.90 23.40 21.85
CA PRO A 131 -4.94 23.23 22.87
C PRO A 131 -6.14 22.40 22.40
N ASP A 132 -6.44 22.40 21.10
CA ASP A 132 -7.50 21.59 20.49
C ASP A 132 -7.16 20.09 20.42
N GLY A 133 -5.93 19.69 20.76
CA GLY A 133 -5.47 18.31 20.69
C GLY A 133 -4.80 17.92 19.36
N GLY A 134 -4.86 18.77 18.34
CA GLY A 134 -4.20 18.54 17.06
C GLY A 134 -2.78 19.09 17.00
N TRP A 135 -2.13 18.92 15.84
CA TRP A 135 -0.85 19.53 15.52
C TRP A 135 -0.92 20.31 14.21
N GLY A 136 -0.39 21.53 14.24
CA GLY A 136 0.00 22.29 13.04
C GLY A 136 1.49 22.13 12.74
N SER A 137 2.04 22.97 11.86
CA SER A 137 3.47 22.94 11.49
C SER A 137 4.38 23.21 12.69
N LEU A 138 3.92 24.12 13.53
CA LEU A 138 4.48 24.58 14.79
C LEU A 138 3.34 24.73 15.79
N ARG A 139 3.66 24.87 17.07
CA ARG A 139 2.66 25.29 18.06
C ARG A 139 2.02 26.64 17.68
N GLY A 140 0.69 26.70 17.73
CA GLY A 140 -0.08 27.90 17.39
C GLY A 140 -0.48 27.99 15.91
N CYS A 141 0.15 27.23 15.01
CA CYS A 141 -0.38 27.05 13.66
C CYS A 141 -1.66 26.19 13.71
N PRO A 142 -2.65 26.41 12.83
CA PRO A 142 -3.87 25.61 12.79
C PRO A 142 -3.56 24.10 12.67
N SER A 143 -4.28 23.29 13.44
CA SER A 143 -4.15 21.84 13.40
C SER A 143 -4.60 21.26 12.06
N ARG A 144 -3.84 20.31 11.52
CA ARG A 144 -4.10 19.69 10.20
C ARG A 144 -4.04 18.18 10.30
N VAL A 145 -4.84 17.48 9.47
CA VAL A 145 -4.94 16.02 9.52
C VAL A 145 -3.59 15.36 9.30
N TRP A 146 -2.83 15.81 8.30
CA TRP A 146 -1.51 15.25 7.99
C TRP A 146 -0.53 15.34 9.16
N LEU A 147 -0.44 16.51 9.80
CA LEU A 147 0.53 16.77 10.87
C LEU A 147 0.12 16.12 12.19
N THR A 148 -1.18 16.13 12.51
CA THR A 148 -1.73 15.36 13.63
C THR A 148 -1.44 13.87 13.45
N CYS A 149 -1.62 13.33 12.23
CA CYS A 149 -1.31 11.94 11.94
C CYS A 149 0.18 11.62 12.13
N LEU A 150 1.09 12.46 11.63
CA LEU A 150 2.53 12.26 11.82
C LEU A 150 2.95 12.27 13.29
N ALA A 151 2.42 13.23 14.07
CA ALA A 151 2.68 13.31 15.50
C ALA A 151 2.17 12.05 16.22
N LEU A 152 0.94 11.61 15.94
CA LEU A 152 0.37 10.40 16.53
C LEU A 152 1.13 9.14 16.16
N ARG A 153 1.52 8.98 14.89
CA ARG A 153 2.29 7.84 14.41
C ARG A 153 3.69 7.76 15.04
N ALA A 154 4.25 8.88 15.47
CA ALA A 154 5.49 8.91 16.24
C ALA A 154 5.24 8.63 17.73
N LEU A 155 4.33 9.39 18.37
CA LEU A 155 4.02 9.27 19.79
C LEU A 155 3.53 7.88 20.17
N SER A 156 2.71 7.23 19.33
CA SER A 156 2.22 5.87 19.56
C SER A 156 3.33 4.81 19.60
N GLN A 157 4.49 5.08 18.98
CA GLN A 157 5.66 4.19 19.05
C GLN A 157 6.61 4.55 20.20
N LEU A 158 6.60 5.80 20.64
CA LEU A 158 7.45 6.31 21.72
C LEU A 158 6.84 6.04 23.10
N ASN A 159 5.57 6.40 23.27
CA ASN A 159 4.79 6.18 24.47
C ASN A 159 3.29 6.20 24.11
N PRO A 160 2.66 5.04 23.83
CA PRO A 160 1.26 4.96 23.40
C PRO A 160 0.24 5.37 24.47
N TYR A 161 0.66 5.42 25.74
CA TYR A 161 -0.17 5.76 26.90
C TYR A 161 -0.08 7.24 27.31
N ASP A 162 0.66 8.07 26.55
CA ASP A 162 0.71 9.50 26.83
C ASP A 162 -0.65 10.15 26.52
N PRO A 163 -1.20 11.01 27.41
CA PRO A 163 -2.46 11.71 27.17
C PRO A 163 -2.49 12.54 25.87
N ALA A 164 -1.34 12.98 25.36
CA ALA A 164 -1.25 13.65 24.07
C ALA A 164 -1.76 12.76 22.92
N VAL A 165 -1.56 11.44 23.00
CA VAL A 165 -2.06 10.48 22.01
C VAL A 165 -3.59 10.46 22.06
N ASP A 166 -4.19 10.36 23.25
CA ASP A 166 -5.65 10.39 23.40
C ASP A 166 -6.26 11.66 22.82
N ARG A 167 -5.70 12.84 23.16
CA ARG A 167 -6.18 14.11 22.62
C ARG A 167 -6.07 14.21 21.09
N GLY A 168 -5.02 13.64 20.50
CA GLY A 168 -4.88 13.63 19.04
C GLY A 168 -5.85 12.67 18.37
N VAL A 169 -6.10 11.50 18.97
CA VAL A 169 -7.13 10.57 18.51
C VAL A 169 -8.51 11.21 18.61
N GLU A 170 -8.80 11.89 19.72
CA GLU A 170 -10.03 12.65 19.92
C GLU A 170 -10.16 13.74 18.85
N TRP A 171 -9.13 14.54 18.60
CA TRP A 171 -9.14 15.55 17.54
C TRP A 171 -9.45 14.96 16.16
N LEU A 172 -8.87 13.80 15.81
CA LEU A 172 -9.15 13.11 14.54
C LEU A 172 -10.58 12.56 14.46
N THR A 173 -11.18 12.19 15.59
CA THR A 173 -12.48 11.50 15.63
C THR A 173 -13.66 12.40 16.00
N ALA A 174 -13.40 13.61 16.52
CA ALA A 174 -14.39 14.54 17.06
C ALA A 174 -15.51 14.89 16.07
N ASP A 175 -15.17 15.20 14.82
CA ASP A 175 -16.13 15.65 13.79
C ASP A 175 -16.62 14.51 12.87
N ARG A 176 -16.41 13.24 13.28
CA ARG A 176 -16.81 12.10 12.43
C ARG A 176 -18.28 11.77 12.63
N THR A 177 -19.04 11.87 11.55
CA THR A 177 -20.48 11.57 11.49
C THR A 177 -20.77 10.72 10.26
N ALA A 178 -21.95 10.09 10.20
CA ALA A 178 -22.37 9.34 9.01
C ALA A 178 -22.36 10.20 7.73
N HIS A 179 -22.51 11.52 7.85
CA HIS A 179 -22.50 12.47 6.72
C HIS A 179 -21.11 13.02 6.40
N ARG A 180 -20.11 12.77 7.26
CA ARG A 180 -18.70 13.07 7.02
C ARG A 180 -17.85 11.87 7.45
N PRO A 181 -17.81 10.80 6.64
CA PRO A 181 -17.04 9.61 6.98
C PRO A 181 -15.52 9.80 6.75
N GLY A 182 -15.11 10.59 5.75
CA GLY A 182 -13.69 10.77 5.39
C GLY A 182 -13.04 12.06 5.90
N TRP A 183 -11.71 12.12 5.86
CA TRP A 183 -10.92 13.29 6.26
C TRP A 183 -10.43 14.10 5.06
N GLY A 184 -10.38 15.43 5.20
CA GLY A 184 -9.67 16.36 4.33
C GLY A 184 -8.41 16.94 5.01
N PRO A 185 -7.71 17.90 4.40
CA PRO A 185 -6.54 18.54 5.01
C PRO A 185 -6.82 19.21 6.37
N THR A 186 -8.02 19.77 6.52
CA THR A 186 -8.55 20.35 7.76
C THR A 186 -9.94 19.77 8.06
N PRO A 187 -10.46 19.90 9.30
CA PRO A 187 -11.80 19.42 9.65
C PRO A 187 -12.92 19.96 8.73
N ASP A 188 -12.80 21.22 8.31
CA ASP A 188 -13.79 21.87 7.46
C ASP A 188 -13.67 21.51 5.97
N SER A 189 -12.55 20.91 5.57
CA SER A 189 -12.29 20.57 4.17
C SER A 189 -13.07 19.33 3.71
N PRO A 190 -13.43 19.23 2.42
CA PRO A 190 -14.00 18.01 1.87
C PRO A 190 -13.02 16.83 2.01
N PRO A 191 -13.53 15.59 2.15
CA PRO A 191 -12.68 14.42 2.31
C PRO A 191 -11.86 14.12 1.05
N THR A 192 -10.63 13.66 1.24
CA THR A 192 -9.77 13.16 0.15
C THR A 192 -9.30 11.74 0.45
N VAL A 193 -8.99 10.97 -0.60
CA VAL A 193 -8.44 9.62 -0.49
C VAL A 193 -7.16 9.62 0.37
N THR A 194 -6.25 10.55 0.11
CA THR A 194 -4.97 10.67 0.83
C THR A 194 -5.14 10.91 2.33
N HIS A 195 -5.95 11.90 2.72
CA HIS A 195 -6.15 12.22 4.14
C HIS A 195 -6.95 11.15 4.86
N THR A 196 -7.99 10.63 4.22
CA THR A 196 -8.79 9.56 4.79
C THR A 196 -7.95 8.31 5.01
N ALA A 197 -7.18 7.90 4.01
CA ALA A 197 -6.29 6.75 4.15
C ALA A 197 -5.23 6.97 5.24
N PHE A 198 -4.62 8.16 5.31
CA PHE A 198 -3.58 8.42 6.29
C PHE A 198 -4.11 8.48 7.74
N ALA A 199 -5.30 9.05 7.93
CA ALA A 199 -6.01 9.01 9.21
C ALA A 199 -6.35 7.57 9.62
N LEU A 200 -6.89 6.76 8.70
CA LEU A 200 -7.20 5.35 8.96
C LEU A 200 -5.96 4.52 9.30
N VAL A 201 -4.85 4.68 8.56
CA VAL A 201 -3.57 4.03 8.90
C VAL A 201 -3.11 4.44 10.29
N THR A 202 -3.23 5.72 10.63
CA THR A 202 -2.82 6.27 11.93
C THR A 202 -3.67 5.73 13.07
N LEU A 203 -5.00 5.76 12.93
CA LEU A 203 -5.92 5.26 13.95
C LEU A 203 -5.73 3.75 14.18
N ALA A 204 -5.57 2.97 13.11
CA ALA A 204 -5.29 1.53 13.22
C ALA A 204 -3.92 1.22 13.87
N GLU A 205 -2.97 2.16 13.85
CA GLU A 205 -1.69 2.02 14.57
C GLU A 205 -1.78 2.50 16.02
N ALA A 206 -2.47 3.61 16.27
CA ALA A 206 -2.56 4.24 17.58
C ALA A 206 -3.57 3.55 18.51
N ARG A 207 -4.68 3.05 17.95
CA ARG A 207 -5.77 2.37 18.67
C ARG A 207 -6.28 1.16 17.87
N PRO A 208 -5.51 0.04 17.80
CA PRO A 208 -5.89 -1.15 17.03
C PRO A 208 -7.25 -1.77 17.41
N GLU A 209 -7.70 -1.53 18.65
CA GLU A 209 -8.98 -1.95 19.20
C GLU A 209 -10.16 -1.05 18.81
N LEU A 210 -9.92 0.14 18.25
CA LEU A 210 -10.96 1.08 17.86
C LEU A 210 -11.78 0.51 16.68
N ARG A 211 -13.06 0.22 16.91
CA ARG A 211 -13.98 -0.39 15.94
C ARG A 211 -15.37 0.22 16.00
N THR A 212 -15.46 1.54 15.95
CA THR A 212 -16.73 2.27 15.94
C THR A 212 -17.37 2.23 14.55
N GLU A 213 -18.70 2.28 14.46
CA GLU A 213 -19.43 2.39 13.17
C GLU A 213 -18.90 3.52 12.30
N ARG A 214 -18.68 4.71 12.89
CA ARG A 214 -18.08 5.88 12.21
C ARG A 214 -16.72 5.61 11.56
N LEU A 215 -15.92 4.71 12.15
CA LEU A 215 -14.62 4.33 11.60
C LEU A 215 -14.80 3.37 10.42
N LEU A 216 -15.77 2.46 10.51
CA LEU A 216 -16.12 1.54 9.42
C LEU A 216 -16.71 2.30 8.24
N ASP A 217 -17.57 3.30 8.47
CA ASP A 217 -18.10 4.20 7.43
C ASP A 217 -16.97 4.90 6.67
N ALA A 218 -15.87 5.24 7.35
CA ALA A 218 -14.71 5.85 6.73
C ALA A 218 -13.92 4.87 5.84
N TYR A 219 -13.85 3.59 6.21
CA TYR A 219 -13.31 2.53 5.35
C TYR A 219 -14.20 2.31 4.12
N ASP A 220 -15.52 2.33 4.30
CA ASP A 220 -16.48 2.19 3.21
C ASP A 220 -16.39 3.38 2.24
N TRP A 221 -16.33 4.61 2.77
CA TRP A 221 -16.06 5.79 1.96
C TRP A 221 -14.75 5.67 1.16
N LEU A 222 -13.67 5.20 1.79
CA LEU A 222 -12.39 4.99 1.09
C LEU A 222 -12.50 3.94 -0.02
N LEU A 223 -13.23 2.84 0.22
CA LEU A 223 -13.47 1.80 -0.79
C LEU A 223 -14.28 2.32 -1.99
N GLU A 224 -15.27 3.17 -1.74
CA GLU A 224 -16.13 3.76 -2.77
C GLU A 224 -15.42 4.81 -3.62
N HIS A 225 -14.49 5.56 -3.03
CA HIS A 225 -13.82 6.71 -3.66
C HIS A 225 -12.41 6.38 -4.18
N LEU A 226 -11.85 5.21 -3.84
CA LEU A 226 -10.59 4.75 -4.39
C LEU A 226 -10.82 4.15 -5.78
N ASP A 227 -10.38 4.85 -6.82
CA ASP A 227 -10.11 4.25 -8.13
C ASP A 227 -8.64 3.81 -8.23
N PRO A 228 -8.33 2.50 -8.25
CA PRO A 228 -6.96 2.01 -8.35
C PRO A 228 -6.21 2.34 -9.63
N ASP A 229 -6.89 2.86 -10.65
CA ASP A 229 -6.24 3.28 -11.91
C ASP A 229 -5.97 4.80 -11.96
N ASP A 230 -6.41 5.56 -10.94
CA ASP A 230 -6.05 6.96 -10.72
C ASP A 230 -4.86 7.04 -9.74
N ASP A 231 -3.96 8.00 -9.97
CA ASP A 231 -2.79 8.23 -9.13
C ASP A 231 -3.17 8.82 -7.76
N HIS A 232 -4.35 9.46 -7.64
CA HIS A 232 -4.82 10.16 -6.43
C HIS A 232 -3.75 11.09 -5.86
N THR A 233 -3.09 11.84 -6.74
CA THR A 233 -1.96 12.70 -6.36
C THR A 233 -2.48 13.95 -5.66
N TRP A 234 -1.92 14.22 -4.47
CA TRP A 234 -2.25 15.40 -3.68
C TRP A 234 -0.98 16.18 -3.33
N ILE A 235 -1.06 17.51 -3.33
CA ILE A 235 0.03 18.38 -2.87
C ILE A 235 -0.40 19.04 -1.56
N GLU A 236 0.19 18.63 -0.44
CA GLU A 236 0.00 19.34 0.82
C GLU A 236 0.65 20.71 0.73
N THR A 237 -0.16 21.76 0.91
CA THR A 237 0.31 23.15 1.00
C THR A 237 -0.20 23.78 2.27
N TYR A 238 0.71 24.24 3.13
CA TYR A 238 0.33 24.91 4.38
C TYR A 238 1.40 25.90 4.87
N ASP A 239 0.92 26.85 5.67
CA ASP A 239 1.75 27.87 6.32
C ASP A 239 2.58 27.25 7.46
N VAL A 240 3.85 27.65 7.53
CA VAL A 240 4.78 27.28 8.61
C VAL A 240 5.25 28.52 9.40
N SER A 241 4.63 29.67 9.17
CA SER A 241 4.90 30.92 9.89
C SER A 241 4.40 30.83 11.33
N PRO A 242 5.19 31.26 12.34
CA PRO A 242 4.72 31.31 13.71
C PRO A 242 3.61 32.36 13.85
N HIS A 243 2.37 31.95 14.10
CA HIS A 243 1.32 32.87 14.51
C HIS A 243 1.33 33.01 16.04
N GLY A 244 1.48 34.23 16.55
CA GLY A 244 1.25 34.53 17.97
C GLY A 244 2.48 34.65 18.89
N PHE A 245 3.70 34.80 18.37
CA PHE A 245 4.82 35.29 19.19
C PHE A 245 4.92 36.82 19.12
N GLY A 246 4.19 37.51 20.00
CA GLY A 246 4.54 38.87 20.44
C GLY A 246 4.31 40.05 19.49
N ALA A 247 3.31 40.02 18.61
CA ALA A 247 2.81 41.27 18.04
C ALA A 247 1.78 41.88 19.01
N GLY A 248 2.21 42.90 19.77
CA GLY A 248 1.28 43.77 20.49
C GLY A 248 0.33 44.48 19.50
N PRO A 249 -0.79 45.07 19.97
CA PRO A 249 -1.70 45.78 19.09
C PRO A 249 -1.06 47.11 18.70
N ALA A 250 -0.32 47.14 17.58
CA ALA A 250 0.10 48.39 16.94
C ALA A 250 0.34 48.21 15.43
N GLU A 251 -0.63 48.72 14.67
CA GLU A 251 -0.37 49.62 13.52
C GLU A 251 0.56 49.14 12.40
N HIS A 252 0.29 48.01 11.74
CA HIS A 252 0.80 47.84 10.36
C HIS A 252 -0.29 47.24 9.48
N GLY A 253 -0.47 47.87 8.32
CA GLY A 253 -1.60 47.69 7.42
C GLY A 253 -1.80 46.27 6.90
N ALA A 254 -2.97 46.07 6.31
CA ALA A 254 -3.35 44.89 5.55
C ALA A 254 -2.40 44.66 4.36
N ASP A 255 -1.23 44.05 4.61
CA ASP A 255 -0.37 43.38 3.61
C ASP A 255 0.89 42.78 4.28
N SER A 256 0.75 41.76 5.12
CA SER A 256 1.88 40.89 5.46
C SER A 256 1.57 39.47 4.98
N ASP A 257 2.04 39.18 3.77
CA ASP A 257 1.89 37.87 3.13
C ASP A 257 2.48 36.74 4.00
N PRO A 258 1.83 35.57 4.11
CA PRO A 258 2.44 34.40 4.72
C PRO A 258 3.61 33.92 3.86
N VAL A 259 4.83 34.12 4.35
CA VAL A 259 6.09 33.94 3.59
C VAL A 259 6.45 32.47 3.36
N TRP A 260 5.81 31.52 4.04
CA TRP A 260 6.29 30.14 4.08
C TRP A 260 5.25 29.12 3.66
N ARG A 261 5.42 28.54 2.47
CA ARG A 261 4.59 27.44 1.98
C ARG A 261 5.45 26.21 1.75
N LEU A 262 5.14 25.14 2.47
CA LEU A 262 5.69 23.83 2.15
C LEU A 262 4.78 23.16 1.13
N ALA A 263 5.33 22.59 0.04
CA ALA A 263 4.60 21.80 -0.93
C ALA A 263 5.12 20.36 -0.93
N LEU A 264 4.30 19.40 -0.50
CA LEU A 264 4.66 17.98 -0.43
C LEU A 264 3.75 17.14 -1.31
N TRP A 265 4.34 16.35 -2.20
CA TRP A 265 3.60 15.43 -3.05
C TRP A 265 3.27 14.14 -2.29
N HIS A 266 2.00 13.74 -2.34
CA HIS A 266 1.49 12.54 -1.74
C HIS A 266 0.74 11.73 -2.78
N TYR A 267 0.98 10.43 -2.77
CA TYR A 267 0.36 9.49 -3.69
C TYR A 267 -0.69 8.74 -2.91
N GLY A 268 -1.96 8.98 -3.22
CA GLY A 268 -3.08 8.44 -2.44
C GLY A 268 -3.16 6.92 -2.53
N LEU A 269 -2.88 6.34 -3.72
CA LEU A 269 -3.07 4.91 -3.97
C LEU A 269 -2.27 4.00 -3.00
N PRO A 270 -0.94 4.16 -2.79
CA PRO A 270 -0.22 3.32 -1.83
C PRO A 270 -0.75 3.47 -0.40
N ILE A 271 -1.03 4.71 0.05
CA ILE A 271 -1.52 4.98 1.42
C ILE A 271 -2.90 4.35 1.61
N ALA A 272 -3.79 4.51 0.63
CA ALA A 272 -5.12 3.91 0.62
C ALA A 272 -5.05 2.38 0.65
N LEU A 273 -4.16 1.77 -0.13
CA LEU A 273 -3.94 0.33 -0.06
C LEU A 273 -3.48 -0.09 1.34
N THR A 274 -2.54 0.62 1.97
CA THR A 274 -2.11 0.35 3.35
C THR A 274 -3.26 0.50 4.35
N ALA A 275 -4.13 1.50 4.18
CA ALA A 275 -5.32 1.67 5.00
C ALA A 275 -6.27 0.47 4.85
N LEU A 276 -6.61 0.08 3.62
CA LEU A 276 -7.53 -1.03 3.34
C LEU A 276 -7.00 -2.39 3.85
N LEU A 277 -5.67 -2.58 3.89
CA LEU A 277 -5.07 -3.76 4.53
C LEU A 277 -5.30 -3.80 6.05
N LYS A 278 -5.57 -2.65 6.66
CA LYS A 278 -5.83 -2.47 8.09
C LYS A 278 -7.32 -2.37 8.44
N ASP A 279 -8.23 -2.55 7.49
CA ASP A 279 -9.68 -2.60 7.77
C ASP A 279 -9.95 -3.66 8.87
N PRO A 280 -10.61 -3.31 9.98
CA PRO A 280 -10.95 -4.25 11.05
C PRO A 280 -11.77 -5.46 10.59
N ARG A 281 -12.49 -5.34 9.48
CA ARG A 281 -13.28 -6.40 8.82
C ARG A 281 -12.45 -7.23 7.84
N GLY A 282 -11.16 -6.94 7.72
CA GLY A 282 -10.22 -7.57 6.80
C GLY A 282 -10.18 -6.92 5.41
N PRO A 283 -9.10 -7.17 4.65
CA PRO A 283 -8.86 -6.55 3.36
C PRO A 283 -9.92 -6.95 2.33
N HIS A 284 -10.42 -5.96 1.59
CA HIS A 284 -11.31 -6.17 0.46
C HIS A 284 -10.53 -6.71 -0.75
N GLY A 285 -10.49 -8.04 -0.88
CA GLY A 285 -9.63 -8.77 -1.82
C GLY A 285 -9.59 -8.23 -3.26
N PRO A 286 -10.74 -7.99 -3.93
CA PRO A 286 -10.76 -7.50 -5.30
C PRO A 286 -10.09 -6.13 -5.49
N VAL A 287 -10.38 -5.18 -4.61
CA VAL A 287 -9.81 -3.81 -4.65
C VAL A 287 -8.33 -3.84 -4.32
N VAL A 288 -7.95 -4.56 -3.25
CA VAL A 288 -6.54 -4.77 -2.86
C VAL A 288 -5.74 -5.40 -4.01
N ALA A 289 -6.30 -6.39 -4.70
CA ALA A 289 -5.64 -7.04 -5.82
C ALA A 289 -5.52 -6.14 -7.06
N ARG A 290 -6.48 -5.23 -7.30
CA ARG A 290 -6.39 -4.25 -8.40
C ARG A 290 -5.36 -3.18 -8.07
N ALA A 291 -5.42 -2.59 -6.88
CA ALA A 291 -4.44 -1.62 -6.39
C ALA A 291 -3.01 -2.17 -6.37
N PHE A 292 -2.82 -3.41 -5.89
CA PHE A 292 -1.51 -4.06 -5.95
C PHE A 292 -1.04 -4.27 -7.39
N ARG A 293 -1.92 -4.63 -8.33
CA ARG A 293 -1.55 -4.78 -9.74
C ARG A 293 -1.11 -3.45 -10.35
N THR A 294 -1.80 -2.36 -10.07
CA THR A 294 -1.37 -1.02 -10.51
C THR A 294 0.00 -0.68 -9.93
N LEU A 295 0.18 -0.86 -8.63
CA LEU A 295 1.47 -0.62 -7.95
C LEU A 295 2.59 -1.51 -8.51
N ALA A 296 2.33 -2.79 -8.80
CA ALA A 296 3.34 -3.71 -9.31
C ALA A 296 3.72 -3.45 -10.77
N ARG A 297 2.83 -2.81 -11.55
CA ARG A 297 3.07 -2.43 -12.95
C ARG A 297 3.81 -1.12 -13.11
N SER A 298 3.64 -0.19 -12.18
CA SER A 298 4.36 1.09 -12.25
C SER A 298 5.87 0.83 -12.17
N GLU A 299 6.57 1.04 -13.28
CA GLU A 299 8.02 0.99 -13.32
C GLU A 299 8.61 2.24 -12.67
N PHE A 300 9.78 2.06 -12.06
CA PHE A 300 10.47 3.13 -11.39
C PHE A 300 11.77 3.42 -12.14
N ALA A 301 11.85 4.61 -12.75
CA ALA A 301 13.02 5.00 -13.52
C ALA A 301 14.21 5.26 -12.59
N ASP A 302 15.40 4.82 -13.00
CA ASP A 302 16.67 5.18 -12.37
C ASP A 302 16.85 6.71 -12.41
N PRO A 303 16.83 7.40 -11.25
CA PRO A 303 16.92 8.86 -11.23
C PRO A 303 18.27 9.40 -11.69
N ARG A 304 19.34 8.59 -11.71
CA ARG A 304 20.68 9.01 -12.17
C ARG A 304 20.86 8.90 -13.67
N ARG A 305 20.03 8.09 -14.35
CA ARG A 305 20.14 7.87 -15.81
C ARG A 305 19.15 8.68 -16.63
N ASN A 306 17.89 8.82 -16.20
CA ASN A 306 16.80 9.33 -17.07
C ASN A 306 15.87 10.39 -16.44
N GLY A 307 16.19 10.97 -15.28
CA GLY A 307 15.27 11.87 -14.56
C GLY A 307 15.10 13.26 -15.18
N HIS A 308 14.09 13.48 -16.02
CA HIS A 308 13.72 14.81 -16.54
C HIS A 308 12.87 15.62 -15.53
N PRO A 309 13.08 16.95 -15.40
CA PRO A 309 12.17 17.82 -14.66
C PRO A 309 10.88 17.99 -15.48
N GLY A 310 9.76 17.50 -14.95
CA GLY A 310 8.49 17.35 -15.66
C GLY A 310 8.22 15.95 -16.20
N GLY A 311 9.18 15.01 -16.08
CA GLY A 311 9.08 13.63 -16.56
C GLY A 311 9.66 12.58 -15.60
N GLY A 312 9.52 12.75 -14.29
CA GLY A 312 9.98 11.76 -13.31
C GLY A 312 11.42 11.95 -12.84
N ARG A 313 11.71 13.05 -12.14
CA ARG A 313 12.73 12.98 -11.07
C ARG A 313 12.12 12.13 -9.96
N THR A 314 12.75 11.02 -9.64
CA THR A 314 12.31 10.22 -8.51
C THR A 314 12.24 11.07 -7.25
N SER A 315 11.03 11.21 -6.73
CA SER A 315 10.79 11.76 -5.42
C SER A 315 10.82 10.65 -4.38
N LEU A 316 11.54 10.89 -3.29
CA LEU A 316 11.50 10.02 -2.12
C LEU A 316 10.07 9.86 -1.61
N TRP A 317 9.23 10.88 -1.72
CA TRP A 317 7.85 10.81 -1.24
C TRP A 317 7.04 9.75 -2.01
N THR A 318 7.21 9.66 -3.33
CA THR A 318 6.63 8.59 -4.15
C THR A 318 7.14 7.22 -3.71
N LEU A 319 8.46 7.12 -3.53
CA LEU A 319 9.14 5.88 -3.21
C LEU A 319 8.78 5.36 -1.82
N TRP A 320 8.72 6.26 -0.83
CA TRP A 320 8.42 5.93 0.55
C TRP A 320 7.04 5.30 0.68
N TRP A 321 5.98 5.93 0.13
CA TRP A 321 4.63 5.40 0.26
C TRP A 321 4.49 4.04 -0.42
N ARG A 322 5.13 3.86 -1.59
CA ARG A 322 5.25 2.56 -2.24
C ARG A 322 5.92 1.54 -1.33
N LEU A 323 7.10 1.85 -0.78
CA LEU A 323 7.86 0.96 0.10
C LEU A 323 7.05 0.57 1.33
N GLU A 324 6.44 1.53 2.00
CA GLU A 324 5.59 1.31 3.17
C GLU A 324 4.45 0.34 2.85
N THR A 325 3.77 0.52 1.70
CA THR A 325 2.71 -0.37 1.25
C THR A 325 3.21 -1.76 0.88
N LEU A 326 4.35 -1.89 0.18
CA LEU A 326 4.93 -3.19 -0.15
C LEU A 326 5.35 -3.95 1.11
N ILE A 327 5.90 -3.25 2.11
CA ILE A 327 6.22 -3.82 3.42
C ILE A 327 4.94 -4.23 4.16
N ALA A 328 3.89 -3.41 4.13
CA ALA A 328 2.60 -3.75 4.71
C ALA A 328 2.00 -5.00 4.07
N LEU A 329 2.01 -5.10 2.74
CA LEU A 329 1.56 -6.27 1.96
C LEU A 329 2.31 -7.54 2.35
N ARG A 330 3.62 -7.45 2.60
CA ARG A 330 4.46 -8.57 3.03
C ARG A 330 4.09 -9.08 4.43
N ARG A 331 3.51 -8.21 5.26
CA ARG A 331 3.13 -8.49 6.65
C ARG A 331 1.65 -8.83 6.84
N VAL A 332 0.84 -8.81 5.77
CA VAL A 332 -0.58 -9.15 5.87
C VAL A 332 -0.72 -10.58 6.39
N PRO A 333 -1.38 -10.79 7.55
CA PRO A 333 -1.56 -12.13 8.08
C PRO A 333 -2.48 -12.93 7.14
N LEU A 334 -2.12 -14.20 6.93
CA LEU A 334 -2.91 -15.13 6.10
C LEU A 334 -4.37 -15.21 6.57
N ALA A 335 -4.59 -15.15 7.89
CA ALA A 335 -5.90 -15.07 8.51
C ALA A 335 -5.90 -14.10 9.71
N GLY A 336 -6.97 -13.34 9.85
CA GLY A 336 -7.27 -12.50 11.02
C GLY A 336 -8.15 -13.21 12.05
N ALA A 337 -8.26 -12.63 13.25
CA ALA A 337 -9.07 -13.19 14.34
C ALA A 337 -10.58 -13.27 14.01
N ALA A 338 -11.05 -12.46 13.07
CA ALA A 338 -12.42 -12.46 12.58
C ALA A 338 -12.59 -13.25 11.28
N ASP A 339 -11.59 -14.03 10.83
CA ASP A 339 -11.76 -14.90 9.66
C ASP A 339 -12.31 -16.27 10.06
N LEU A 340 -12.84 -17.03 9.11
CA LEU A 340 -13.20 -18.43 9.24
C LEU A 340 -12.16 -19.29 8.51
N LEU A 341 -11.61 -20.28 9.20
CA LEU A 341 -10.66 -21.24 8.65
C LEU A 341 -11.38 -22.54 8.27
N HIS A 342 -11.46 -22.82 6.98
CA HIS A 342 -11.97 -24.09 6.46
C HIS A 342 -10.80 -25.05 6.25
N TRP A 343 -10.76 -26.13 7.02
CA TRP A 343 -9.78 -27.20 6.87
C TRP A 343 -10.34 -28.25 5.90
N LEU A 344 -9.72 -28.36 4.73
CA LEU A 344 -9.99 -29.39 3.73
C LEU A 344 -8.82 -30.40 3.75
N PRO A 345 -9.01 -31.65 3.26
CA PRO A 345 -7.96 -32.67 3.28
C PRO A 345 -6.63 -32.23 2.66
N ASP A 346 -6.70 -31.46 1.57
CA ASP A 346 -5.53 -31.02 0.80
C ASP A 346 -5.34 -29.49 0.79
N ALA A 347 -6.16 -28.74 1.52
CA ALA A 347 -6.15 -27.28 1.46
C ALA A 347 -6.67 -26.62 2.75
N THR A 348 -6.22 -25.40 3.01
CA THR A 348 -6.82 -24.53 4.02
C THR A 348 -7.37 -23.30 3.32
N VAL A 349 -8.66 -23.03 3.49
CA VAL A 349 -9.31 -21.84 2.92
C VAL A 349 -9.60 -20.84 4.03
N VAL A 350 -9.04 -19.64 3.90
CA VAL A 350 -9.33 -18.52 4.79
C VAL A 350 -10.49 -17.71 4.20
N GLN A 351 -11.68 -17.85 4.79
CA GLN A 351 -12.82 -17.00 4.46
C GLN A 351 -12.76 -15.74 5.33
N ARG A 352 -12.57 -14.58 4.69
CA ARG A 352 -12.42 -13.30 5.38
C ARG A 352 -13.71 -12.88 6.10
N SER A 353 -13.62 -12.12 7.19
CA SER A 353 -14.77 -11.67 7.99
C SER A 353 -15.93 -11.09 7.17
N HIS A 354 -15.63 -10.19 6.22
CA HIS A 354 -16.65 -9.56 5.37
C HIS A 354 -17.44 -10.54 4.49
N ALA A 355 -16.92 -11.75 4.28
CA ALA A 355 -17.55 -12.77 3.46
C ALA A 355 -18.21 -13.87 4.30
N ARG A 356 -18.22 -13.79 5.64
CA ARG A 356 -18.69 -14.86 6.55
C ARG A 356 -20.10 -15.37 6.25
N GLU A 357 -21.00 -14.48 5.83
CA GLU A 357 -22.39 -14.84 5.56
C GLU A 357 -22.59 -15.51 4.21
N ARG A 358 -21.56 -15.53 3.36
CA ARG A 358 -21.61 -16.17 2.04
C ARG A 358 -21.17 -17.62 2.13
N ALA A 359 -21.87 -18.51 1.44
CA ALA A 359 -21.47 -19.90 1.37
C ALA A 359 -20.11 -20.03 0.65
N LEU A 360 -19.21 -20.89 1.16
CA LEU A 360 -17.88 -21.10 0.56
C LEU A 360 -17.96 -21.47 -0.93
N ALA A 361 -18.98 -22.23 -1.32
CA ALA A 361 -19.24 -22.61 -2.71
C ALA A 361 -19.49 -21.41 -3.65
N GLU A 362 -20.01 -20.30 -3.13
CA GLU A 362 -20.22 -19.06 -3.90
C GLU A 362 -18.95 -18.22 -4.04
N LEU A 363 -17.99 -18.43 -3.14
CA LEU A 363 -16.73 -17.68 -3.08
C LEU A 363 -15.61 -18.34 -3.88
N LEU A 364 -15.65 -19.67 -3.99
CA LEU A 364 -14.72 -20.40 -4.84
C LEU A 364 -14.99 -19.99 -6.30
N PRO A 365 -13.95 -19.65 -7.08
CA PRO A 365 -14.14 -19.38 -8.50
C PRO A 365 -14.86 -20.59 -9.08
N ARG A 366 -16.05 -20.38 -9.66
CA ARG A 366 -16.79 -21.44 -10.34
C ARG A 366 -15.82 -22.07 -11.32
N ARG A 367 -15.23 -23.22 -10.96
CA ARG A 367 -14.48 -24.02 -11.93
C ARG A 367 -15.50 -24.22 -13.04
N ARG A 368 -15.20 -23.71 -14.23
CA ARG A 368 -15.89 -24.20 -15.42
C ARG A 368 -15.57 -25.68 -15.43
N LEU A 369 -16.49 -26.49 -14.89
CA LEU A 369 -16.39 -27.95 -14.81
C LEU A 369 -16.19 -28.54 -16.22
N VAL A 370 -16.56 -27.74 -17.23
CA VAL A 370 -16.35 -28.01 -18.63
C VAL A 370 -15.30 -27.04 -19.15
N ASP A 371 -14.11 -27.56 -19.48
CA ASP A 371 -13.19 -26.89 -20.42
C ASP A 371 -13.72 -27.19 -21.83
N PRO A 372 -14.43 -26.25 -22.49
CA PRO A 372 -15.03 -26.52 -23.80
C PRO A 372 -13.96 -26.80 -24.85
N VAL A 373 -12.76 -26.21 -24.71
CA VAL A 373 -11.64 -26.42 -25.64
C VAL A 373 -11.02 -27.80 -25.41
N GLY A 374 -10.82 -28.19 -24.16
CA GLY A 374 -10.35 -29.52 -23.78
C GLY A 374 -11.35 -30.62 -24.15
N LEU A 375 -12.65 -30.41 -23.94
CA LEU A 375 -13.70 -31.36 -24.28
C LEU A 375 -13.89 -31.48 -25.80
N ALA A 376 -13.85 -30.36 -26.53
CA ALA A 376 -13.81 -30.35 -27.98
C ALA A 376 -12.56 -31.07 -28.52
N ARG A 377 -11.36 -30.79 -27.98
CA ARG A 377 -10.12 -31.51 -28.35
C ARG A 377 -10.18 -32.99 -28.02
N ARG A 378 -10.82 -33.40 -26.93
CA ARG A 378 -10.92 -34.80 -26.52
C ARG A 378 -11.92 -35.60 -27.37
N HIS A 379 -12.98 -34.94 -27.84
CA HIS A 379 -14.09 -35.59 -28.54
C HIS A 379 -14.32 -35.07 -29.97
N TRP A 380 -13.33 -34.38 -30.57
CA TRP A 380 -13.47 -33.71 -31.87
C TRP A 380 -13.98 -34.65 -32.98
N ALA A 381 -13.50 -35.89 -33.00
CA ALA A 381 -13.90 -36.90 -33.97
C ALA A 381 -15.40 -37.26 -33.83
N ALA A 382 -15.91 -37.37 -32.60
CA ALA A 382 -17.31 -37.66 -32.34
C ALA A 382 -18.21 -36.47 -32.71
N PHE A 383 -17.74 -35.24 -32.49
CA PHE A 383 -18.45 -34.03 -32.92
C PHE A 383 -18.52 -33.92 -34.45
N LEU A 384 -17.40 -34.12 -35.15
CA LEU A 384 -17.40 -34.13 -36.61
C LEU A 384 -18.30 -35.22 -37.17
N LEU A 385 -18.28 -36.42 -36.58
CA LEU A 385 -19.15 -37.49 -37.02
C LEU A 385 -20.63 -37.17 -36.81
N SER A 386 -20.97 -36.60 -35.66
CA SER A 386 -22.35 -36.17 -35.37
C SER A 386 -22.80 -35.07 -36.33
N LEU A 387 -21.92 -34.14 -36.68
CA LEU A 387 -22.18 -33.08 -37.66
C LEU A 387 -22.43 -33.67 -39.05
N VAL A 388 -21.61 -34.63 -39.50
CA VAL A 388 -21.80 -35.33 -40.78
C VAL A 388 -23.13 -36.09 -40.78
N CYS A 389 -23.43 -36.85 -39.72
CA CYS A 389 -24.70 -37.55 -39.59
C CYS A 389 -25.90 -36.59 -39.63
N ALA A 390 -25.83 -35.46 -38.93
CA ALA A 390 -26.89 -34.46 -38.89
C ALA A 390 -27.06 -33.74 -40.24
N ALA A 391 -25.96 -33.33 -40.88
CA ALA A 391 -25.98 -32.68 -42.19
C ALA A 391 -26.52 -33.61 -43.28
N SER A 392 -26.13 -34.89 -43.26
CA SER A 392 -26.65 -35.87 -44.21
C SER A 392 -28.11 -36.22 -43.93
N ALA A 393 -28.54 -36.32 -42.67
CA ALA A 393 -29.95 -36.50 -42.33
C ALA A 393 -30.79 -35.29 -42.80
N LEU A 394 -30.30 -34.06 -42.60
CA LEU A 394 -30.93 -32.85 -43.11
C LEU A 394 -31.00 -32.85 -44.64
N GLY A 395 -29.92 -33.24 -45.32
CA GLY A 395 -29.89 -33.34 -46.78
C GLY A 395 -30.92 -34.33 -47.34
N VAL A 396 -31.16 -35.45 -46.65
CA VAL A 396 -32.21 -36.40 -47.00
C VAL A 396 -33.60 -35.80 -46.79
N THR A 397 -33.83 -35.13 -45.65
CA THR A 397 -35.14 -34.47 -45.39
C THR A 397 -35.44 -33.33 -46.35
N ALA A 398 -34.40 -32.65 -46.86
CA ALA A 398 -34.50 -31.59 -47.85
C ALA A 398 -34.60 -32.11 -49.30
N GLY A 399 -34.57 -33.43 -49.51
CA GLY A 399 -34.71 -34.07 -50.82
C GLY A 399 -33.49 -33.92 -51.75
N LEU A 400 -32.33 -33.55 -51.21
CA LEU A 400 -31.11 -33.32 -52.00
C LEU A 400 -30.41 -34.63 -52.41
N TRP A 401 -30.64 -35.73 -51.69
CA TRP A 401 -30.01 -37.05 -51.89
C TRP A 401 -30.97 -38.16 -51.46
N GLY A 402 -30.83 -39.38 -52.01
CA GLY A 402 -31.70 -40.50 -51.67
C GLY A 402 -31.34 -41.15 -50.33
N TRP A 403 -32.32 -41.76 -49.65
CA TRP A 403 -32.09 -42.52 -48.41
C TRP A 403 -31.00 -43.60 -48.57
N LYS A 404 -30.88 -44.19 -49.76
CA LYS A 404 -29.87 -45.19 -50.09
C LYS A 404 -28.45 -44.63 -49.98
N ASP A 405 -28.24 -43.37 -50.38
CA ASP A 405 -26.94 -42.71 -50.36
C ASP A 405 -26.51 -42.40 -48.92
N PHE A 406 -27.44 -42.02 -48.05
CA PHE A 406 -27.19 -41.81 -46.61
C PHE A 406 -26.75 -43.09 -45.90
N TRP A 407 -27.44 -44.21 -46.14
CA TRP A 407 -27.10 -45.49 -45.53
C TRP A 407 -25.72 -46.00 -45.96
N LEU A 408 -25.37 -45.86 -47.24
CA LEU A 408 -24.11 -46.37 -47.80
C LEU A 408 -22.91 -45.47 -47.49
N SER A 409 -23.09 -44.15 -47.44
CA SER A 409 -21.98 -43.20 -47.28
C SER A 409 -21.68 -42.82 -45.83
N VAL A 410 -22.67 -42.88 -44.93
CA VAL A 410 -22.52 -42.43 -43.54
C VAL A 410 -22.67 -43.58 -42.55
N ILE A 411 -23.77 -44.32 -42.58
CA ILE A 411 -24.03 -45.32 -41.54
C ILE A 411 -23.15 -46.56 -41.71
N LEU A 412 -23.03 -47.10 -42.93
CA LEU A 412 -22.23 -48.31 -43.18
C LEU A 412 -20.74 -48.14 -42.80
N PRO A 413 -20.04 -47.05 -43.19
CA PRO A 413 -18.65 -46.84 -42.78
C PRO A 413 -18.49 -46.66 -41.27
N VAL A 414 -19.45 -46.01 -40.59
CA VAL A 414 -19.42 -45.84 -39.12
C VAL A 414 -19.54 -47.19 -38.41
N VAL A 415 -20.47 -48.04 -38.86
CA VAL A 415 -20.63 -49.40 -38.31
C VAL A 415 -19.38 -50.23 -38.54
N LEU A 416 -18.83 -50.22 -39.76
CA LEU A 416 -17.60 -50.96 -40.10
C LEU A 416 -16.40 -50.49 -39.27
N THR A 417 -16.24 -49.18 -39.09
CA THR A 417 -15.16 -48.60 -38.28
C THR A 417 -15.32 -48.97 -36.79
N GLY A 418 -16.55 -48.97 -36.28
CA GLY A 418 -16.84 -49.41 -34.91
C GLY A 418 -16.54 -50.89 -34.68
N VAL A 419 -16.79 -51.74 -35.67
CA VAL A 419 -16.42 -53.16 -35.64
C VAL A 419 -14.89 -53.33 -35.68
N ASP A 420 -14.19 -52.63 -36.57
CA ASP A 420 -12.71 -52.71 -36.67
C ASP A 420 -12.01 -52.28 -35.36
N GLU A 421 -12.46 -51.20 -34.74
CA GLU A 421 -11.92 -50.74 -33.45
C GLU A 421 -12.23 -51.70 -32.28
N SER A 422 -13.41 -52.33 -32.28
CA SER A 422 -13.76 -53.39 -31.31
C SER A 422 -12.86 -54.63 -31.47
N VAL A 423 -12.56 -55.01 -32.71
CA VAL A 423 -11.65 -56.13 -33.02
C VAL A 423 -10.21 -55.82 -32.63
N LYS A 424 -9.71 -54.60 -32.86
CA LYS A 424 -8.38 -54.15 -32.42
C LYS A 424 -8.23 -54.17 -30.90
N ARG A 425 -9.24 -53.70 -30.14
CA ARG A 425 -9.21 -53.70 -28.67
C ARG A 425 -9.20 -55.10 -28.04
N ARG A 426 -9.72 -56.12 -28.75
CA ARG A 426 -9.68 -57.52 -28.31
C ARG A 426 -8.34 -58.22 -28.53
N ARG A 427 -7.42 -57.62 -29.30
CA ARG A 427 -6.04 -58.11 -29.44
C ARG A 427 -5.19 -57.53 -28.29
N THR A 428 -5.03 -58.30 -27.22
CA THR A 428 -4.13 -57.97 -26.10
C THR A 428 -2.67 -57.83 -26.59
N PRO A 429 -1.87 -56.88 -26.05
CA PRO A 429 -0.44 -56.82 -26.35
C PRO A 429 0.25 -58.08 -25.82
N ARG A 430 1.08 -58.74 -26.65
CA ARG A 430 2.01 -59.77 -26.15
C ARG A 430 2.98 -59.09 -25.19
N GLY A 431 3.06 -59.59 -23.95
CA GLY A 431 4.05 -59.15 -22.97
C GLY A 431 5.49 -59.39 -23.45
N PRO A 432 6.48 -58.67 -22.92
CA PRO A 432 7.87 -58.79 -23.35
C PRO A 432 8.41 -60.20 -23.08
N PRO A 433 9.33 -60.72 -23.93
CA PRO A 433 9.88 -62.05 -23.76
C PRO A 433 10.68 -62.16 -22.45
N PRO A 434 10.69 -63.34 -21.79
CA PRO A 434 11.43 -63.55 -20.55
C PRO A 434 12.95 -63.41 -20.78
N ALA A 435 13.66 -62.86 -19.79
CA ALA A 435 15.11 -62.72 -19.82
C ALA A 435 15.80 -64.11 -19.78
N PRO A 436 16.90 -64.31 -20.52
CA PRO A 436 17.63 -65.57 -20.54
C PRO A 436 18.32 -65.86 -19.18
N PRO A 437 18.57 -67.14 -18.87
CA PRO A 437 19.02 -67.61 -17.56
C PRO A 437 20.42 -67.12 -17.16
#